data_AF-A0A838DKR6-F1
#
_entry.id   AF-A0A838DKR6-F1
#
_cell.length_a   1.000
_cell.length_b   1.000
_cell.length_c   1.000
_cell.angle_alpha   90.00
_cell.angle_beta   90.00
_cell.angle_gamma   90.00
#
_symmetry.space_group_name_H-M   'P 1'
#
loop_
_entity.id
_entity.type
_entity.pdbx_description
1 polymer ?
#
loop_
_entity_poly.entity_id
_entity_poly.type
_entity_poly.pdbx_seq_one_letter_code
_entity_poly.pdbx_strand_id
1 'polypeptide(L)'
;MTMKTSLVAQFLGTLPDFLAIILLAGVLLLVVFGGIRLVRLPSSWVIISIGGLLLIYSIGTILSDQSHGRPIPLAAILAKGGSMAGLVSMVTALYAFGQWTARGWYIWMKRRSRRWFSTASRLLLLFLRRYHQLFGWAVLAIVTLHALLYIPLLLRLSVSAALTQPAVLTGLLAWSILVFLVGLGLWVEFAIRHKRVPPRARLVHSLTALGFFLLTLMHVGTRLVMR
;
A
#
# COMPACT_ATOMS: atom_id res chain seq x y z
N MET A 1 31.21 -12.17 14.19
CA MET A 1 31.15 -12.25 12.71
C MET A 1 29.68 -12.42 12.33
N THR A 2 28.97 -11.32 12.05
CA THR A 2 27.56 -11.36 11.67
C THR A 2 27.46 -11.83 10.22
N MET A 3 26.86 -13.00 9.99
CA MET A 3 26.59 -13.47 8.62
C MET A 3 25.72 -12.42 7.92
N LYS A 4 26.24 -11.82 6.84
CA LYS A 4 25.42 -11.00 5.93
C LYS A 4 24.36 -11.92 5.33
N THR A 5 23.15 -11.90 5.87
CA THR A 5 22.00 -12.54 5.24
C THR A 5 21.86 -12.00 3.82
N SER A 6 21.79 -12.86 2.81
CA SER A 6 21.60 -12.43 1.43
C SER A 6 20.27 -11.69 1.28
N LEU A 7 20.16 -10.75 0.34
CA LEU A 7 18.90 -10.05 0.03
C LEU A 7 17.75 -11.04 -0.27
N VAL A 8 18.08 -12.19 -0.85
CA VAL A 8 17.13 -13.29 -1.12
C VAL A 8 16.57 -13.86 0.17
N ALA A 9 17.41 -14.13 1.18
CA ALA A 9 16.96 -14.62 2.47
C ALA A 9 16.07 -13.59 3.20
N GLN A 10 16.39 -12.30 3.10
CA GLN A 10 15.56 -11.23 3.68
C GLN A 10 14.19 -11.15 3.00
N PHE A 11 14.16 -11.24 1.67
CA PHE A 11 12.93 -11.25 0.89
C PHE A 11 12.04 -12.45 1.24
N LEU A 12 12.61 -13.65 1.31
CA LEU A 12 11.86 -14.86 1.63
C LEU A 12 11.35 -14.84 3.08
N GLY A 13 12.12 -14.27 4.01
CA GLY A 13 11.73 -14.14 5.41
C GLY A 13 10.52 -13.24 5.65
N THR A 14 10.30 -12.22 4.82
CA THR A 14 9.18 -11.27 4.97
C THR A 14 7.97 -11.58 4.09
N LEU A 15 8.11 -12.56 3.19
CA LEU A 15 7.03 -13.02 2.33
C LEU A 15 5.79 -13.48 3.13
N PRO A 16 5.90 -14.25 4.24
CA PRO A 16 4.74 -14.67 5.03
C PRO A 16 3.95 -13.48 5.61
N ASP A 17 4.64 -12.50 6.20
CA ASP A 17 4.02 -11.30 6.77
C ASP A 17 3.32 -10.48 5.68
N PHE A 18 3.98 -10.33 4.53
CA PHE A 18 3.42 -9.61 3.40
C PHE A 18 2.17 -10.31 2.84
N LEU A 19 2.21 -11.63 2.71
CA LEU A 19 1.05 -12.43 2.31
C LEU A 19 -0.08 -12.33 3.34
N ALA A 20 0.22 -12.34 4.63
CA ALA A 20 -0.75 -12.15 5.70
C ALA A 20 -1.43 -10.77 5.59
N ILE A 21 -0.66 -9.70 5.32
CA ILE A 21 -1.20 -8.35 5.10
C ILE A 21 -2.10 -8.33 3.85
N ILE A 22 -1.69 -8.96 2.74
CA ILE A 22 -2.51 -9.05 1.53
C ILE A 22 -3.83 -9.76 1.81
N LEU A 23 -3.78 -10.92 2.47
CA LEU A 23 -4.96 -11.72 2.80
C LEU A 23 -5.88 -10.94 3.73
N LEU A 24 -5.34 -10.35 4.79
CA LEU A 24 -6.12 -9.55 5.74
C LEU A 24 -6.76 -8.33 5.07
N ALA A 25 -6.01 -7.58 4.25
CA ALA A 25 -6.53 -6.45 3.51
C ALA A 25 -7.64 -6.87 2.54
N GLY A 26 -7.48 -8.00 1.86
CA GLY A 26 -8.47 -8.59 0.96
C GLY A 26 -9.74 -9.02 1.69
N VAL A 27 -9.61 -9.76 2.80
CA VAL A 27 -10.73 -10.18 3.64
C VAL A 27 -11.45 -8.97 4.22
N LEU A 28 -10.72 -7.99 4.78
CA LEU A 28 -11.29 -6.76 5.31
C LEU A 28 -12.10 -6.02 4.25
N LEU A 29 -11.55 -5.86 3.04
CA LEU A 29 -12.27 -5.25 1.93
C LEU A 29 -13.54 -6.01 1.59
N LEU A 30 -13.48 -7.33 1.47
CA LEU A 30 -14.64 -8.16 1.10
C LEU A 30 -15.73 -8.14 2.17
N VAL A 31 -15.36 -8.23 3.45
CA VAL A 31 -16.29 -8.21 4.59
C VAL A 31 -16.97 -6.85 4.70
N VAL A 32 -16.19 -5.76 4.70
CA VAL A 32 -16.73 -4.39 4.80
C VAL A 32 -17.58 -4.05 3.57
N PHE A 33 -17.09 -4.37 2.36
CA PHE A 33 -17.85 -4.15 1.13
C PHE A 33 -19.15 -4.96 1.13
N GLY A 34 -19.08 -6.25 1.44
CA GLY A 34 -20.24 -7.13 1.52
C GLY A 34 -21.28 -6.61 2.52
N GLY A 35 -20.85 -6.31 3.76
CA GLY A 35 -21.72 -5.79 4.82
C GLY A 35 -22.42 -4.49 4.42
N ILE A 36 -21.68 -3.51 3.90
CA ILE A 36 -22.23 -2.23 3.44
C ILE A 36 -23.24 -2.43 2.30
N ARG A 37 -22.99 -3.38 1.40
CA ARG A 37 -23.93 -3.71 0.33
C ARG A 37 -25.19 -4.42 0.83
N LEU A 38 -25.08 -5.25 1.88
CA LEU A 38 -26.25 -5.89 2.50
C LEU A 38 -27.19 -4.85 3.11
N VAL A 39 -26.65 -3.80 3.76
CA VAL A 39 -27.44 -2.68 4.31
C VAL A 39 -27.75 -1.58 3.29
N ARG A 40 -27.45 -1.81 2.00
CA ARG A 40 -27.73 -0.89 0.88
C ARG A 40 -27.12 0.52 1.02
N LEU A 41 -26.04 0.64 1.78
CA LEU A 41 -25.34 1.92 1.96
C LEU A 41 -24.50 2.28 0.72
N PRO A 42 -24.19 3.58 0.53
CA PRO A 42 -23.32 4.01 -0.56
C PRO A 42 -21.91 3.47 -0.38
N SER A 43 -21.23 3.17 -1.48
CA SER A 43 -19.89 2.56 -1.44
C SER A 43 -18.81 3.44 -0.83
N SER A 44 -19.04 4.75 -0.69
CA SER A 44 -18.13 5.65 0.03
C SER A 44 -17.92 5.21 1.47
N TRP A 45 -18.93 4.61 2.11
CA TRP A 45 -18.82 4.08 3.46
C TRP A 45 -17.76 2.98 3.58
N VAL A 46 -17.45 2.24 2.51
CA VAL A 46 -16.39 1.22 2.53
C VAL A 46 -15.05 1.85 2.87
N ILE A 47 -14.77 3.01 2.28
CA ILE A 47 -13.52 3.75 2.48
C ILE A 47 -13.51 4.36 3.87
N ILE A 48 -14.63 4.95 4.30
CA ILE A 48 -14.76 5.54 5.64
C ILE A 48 -14.57 4.46 6.72
N SER A 49 -15.20 3.31 6.57
CA SER A 49 -15.11 2.21 7.54
C SER A 49 -13.71 1.62 7.60
N ILE A 50 -13.09 1.28 6.46
CA ILE A 50 -11.73 0.74 6.45
C ILE A 50 -10.73 1.80 6.97
N GLY A 51 -10.81 3.03 6.46
CA GLY A 51 -9.95 4.12 6.91
C GLY A 51 -10.10 4.41 8.40
N GLY A 52 -11.33 4.41 8.91
CA GLY A 52 -11.64 4.57 10.33
C GLY A 52 -11.08 3.43 11.19
N LEU A 53 -11.24 2.18 10.76
CA LEU A 53 -10.67 1.01 11.44
C LEU A 53 -9.14 1.07 11.49
N LEU A 54 -8.50 1.43 10.38
CA LEU A 54 -7.05 1.59 10.32
C LEU A 54 -6.55 2.73 11.20
N LEU A 55 -7.30 3.85 11.25
CA LEU A 55 -6.99 4.99 12.11
C LEU A 55 -7.12 4.62 13.59
N ILE A 56 -8.23 3.98 13.98
CA ILE A 56 -8.47 3.52 15.35
C ILE A 56 -7.38 2.53 15.77
N TYR A 57 -7.04 1.57 14.91
CA TYR A 57 -5.95 0.64 15.16
C TYR A 57 -4.62 1.38 15.36
N SER A 58 -4.28 2.31 14.46
CA SER A 58 -3.04 3.09 14.53
C SER A 58 -2.95 3.91 15.83
N ILE A 59 -4.01 4.63 16.19
CA ILE A 59 -4.09 5.41 17.43
C ILE A 59 -4.00 4.48 18.65
N GLY A 60 -4.77 3.39 18.66
CA GLY A 60 -4.78 2.41 19.74
C GLY A 60 -3.41 1.82 20.00
N THR A 61 -2.66 1.48 18.95
CA THR A 61 -1.27 1.02 19.12
C THR A 61 -0.38 2.12 19.70
N ILE A 62 -0.49 3.38 19.24
CA ILE A 62 0.35 4.47 19.77
C ILE A 62 0.06 4.72 21.25
N LEU A 63 -1.21 4.70 21.65
CA LEU A 63 -1.64 4.94 23.03
C LEU A 63 -1.33 3.75 23.97
N SER A 64 -1.36 2.51 23.48
CA SER A 64 -1.06 1.33 24.31
C SER A 64 0.33 1.41 24.93
N ASP A 65 1.31 1.96 24.22
CA ASP A 65 2.67 2.10 24.73
C ASP A 65 2.77 3.16 25.84
N GLN A 66 1.89 4.17 25.83
CA GLN A 66 1.88 5.25 26.84
C GLN A 66 1.30 4.80 28.18
N SER A 67 0.52 3.71 28.20
CA SER A 67 -0.14 3.20 29.41
C SER A 67 0.83 2.70 30.50
N HIS A 68 2.12 2.52 30.19
CA HIS A 68 3.11 1.97 31.12
C HIS A 68 3.86 3.03 31.96
N GLY A 69 3.40 4.28 31.96
CA GLY A 69 3.88 5.34 32.87
C GLY A 69 5.33 5.83 32.64
N ARG A 70 6.02 5.31 31.61
CA ARG A 70 7.37 5.76 31.23
C ARG A 70 7.29 6.81 30.12
N PRO A 71 8.03 7.92 30.21
CA PRO A 71 8.07 8.90 29.14
C PRO A 71 8.68 8.26 27.89
N ILE A 72 7.88 8.18 26.82
CA ILE A 72 8.33 7.64 25.54
C ILE A 72 9.13 8.74 24.81
N PRO A 73 10.36 8.47 24.36
CA PRO A 73 11.11 9.43 23.56
C PRO A 73 10.35 9.81 22.28
N LEU A 74 10.36 11.09 21.90
CA LEU A 74 9.72 11.58 20.68
C LEU A 74 10.12 10.76 19.44
N ALA A 75 11.39 10.33 19.35
CA ALA A 75 11.89 9.49 18.27
C ALA A 75 11.15 8.15 18.14
N ALA A 76 10.75 7.53 19.27
CA ALA A 76 10.00 6.28 19.25
C ALA A 76 8.55 6.49 18.80
N ILE A 77 7.93 7.60 19.21
CA ILE A 77 6.59 8.00 18.73
C ILE A 77 6.61 8.23 17.21
N LEU A 78 7.59 8.99 16.71
CA LEU A 78 7.75 9.24 15.28
C LEU A 78 8.01 7.96 14.48
N ALA A 79 8.88 7.07 14.97
CA ALA A 79 9.15 5.79 14.33
C ALA A 79 7.90 4.89 14.30
N LYS A 80 7.09 4.87 15.36
CA LYS A 80 5.83 4.13 15.41
C LYS A 80 4.78 4.72 14.47
N GLY A 81 4.59 6.03 14.51
CA GLY A 81 3.71 6.76 13.58
C GLY A 81 4.10 6.53 12.13
N GLY A 82 5.40 6.60 11.81
CA GLY A 82 5.92 6.27 10.49
C GLY A 82 5.61 4.82 10.11
N SER A 83 5.80 3.86 11.01
CA SER A 83 5.46 2.44 10.76
C SER A 83 3.97 2.24 10.44
N MET A 84 3.08 2.90 11.19
CA MET A 84 1.63 2.85 10.94
C MET A 84 1.27 3.50 9.60
N ALA A 85 1.83 4.66 9.27
CA ALA A 85 1.66 5.28 7.96
C ALA A 85 2.10 4.32 6.84
N GLY A 86 3.21 3.59 7.01
CA GLY A 86 3.67 2.56 6.08
C GLY A 86 2.69 1.39 5.91
N LEU A 87 2.06 0.93 7.00
CA LEU A 87 1.04 -0.12 6.94
C LEU A 87 -0.22 0.37 6.20
N VAL A 88 -0.72 1.56 6.54
CA VAL A 88 -1.91 2.13 5.92
C VAL A 88 -1.68 2.38 4.42
N SER A 89 -0.52 2.89 4.04
CA SER A 89 -0.17 3.07 2.62
C SER A 89 -0.09 1.74 1.89
N MET A 90 0.46 0.69 2.51
CA MET A 90 0.50 -0.66 1.94
C MET A 90 -0.91 -1.20 1.65
N VAL A 91 -1.81 -1.15 2.64
CA VAL A 91 -3.21 -1.60 2.47
C VAL A 91 -3.90 -0.80 1.36
N THR A 92 -3.70 0.51 1.33
CA THR A 92 -4.28 1.39 0.30
C THR A 92 -3.71 1.09 -1.09
N ALA A 93 -2.41 0.80 -1.19
CA ALA A 93 -1.76 0.42 -2.44
C ALA A 93 -2.32 -0.90 -2.97
N LEU A 94 -2.53 -1.89 -2.10
CA LEU A 94 -3.16 -3.15 -2.47
C LEU A 94 -4.56 -2.95 -3.04
N TYR A 95 -5.35 -2.00 -2.52
CA TYR A 95 -6.65 -1.67 -3.10
C TYR A 95 -6.53 -0.95 -4.44
N ALA A 96 -5.56 -0.04 -4.60
CA ALA A 96 -5.28 0.59 -5.89
C ALA A 96 -4.92 -0.47 -6.95
N PHE A 97 -4.03 -1.41 -6.60
CA PHE A 97 -3.60 -2.51 -7.48
C PHE A 97 -4.70 -3.55 -7.72
N GLY A 98 -5.54 -3.80 -6.72
CA GLY A 98 -6.61 -4.78 -6.74
C GLY A 98 -7.62 -4.58 -7.87
N GLN A 99 -7.68 -3.40 -8.49
CA GLN A 99 -8.49 -3.20 -9.70
C GLN A 99 -8.12 -4.18 -10.81
N TRP A 100 -6.83 -4.48 -11.01
CA TRP A 100 -6.38 -5.37 -12.08
C TRP A 100 -6.74 -6.82 -11.79
N THR A 101 -6.49 -7.28 -10.56
CA THR A 101 -6.86 -8.63 -10.11
C THR A 101 -8.37 -8.82 -10.11
N ALA A 102 -9.14 -7.83 -9.66
CA ALA A 102 -10.61 -7.85 -9.70
C ALA A 102 -11.16 -7.93 -11.13
N ARG A 103 -10.47 -7.33 -12.12
CA ARG A 103 -10.86 -7.45 -13.53
C ARG A 103 -10.67 -8.89 -14.03
N GLY A 104 -9.51 -9.49 -13.75
CA GLY A 104 -9.24 -10.88 -14.11
C GLY A 104 -10.24 -11.83 -13.46
N TRP A 105 -10.49 -11.64 -12.16
CA TRP A 105 -11.48 -12.38 -11.40
C TRP A 105 -12.90 -12.26 -11.98
N TYR A 106 -13.34 -11.04 -12.32
CA TYR A 106 -14.64 -10.83 -12.94
C TYR A 106 -14.77 -11.54 -14.29
N ILE A 107 -13.76 -11.47 -15.16
CA ILE A 107 -13.78 -12.17 -16.46
C ILE A 107 -13.88 -13.68 -16.25
N TRP A 108 -13.13 -14.22 -15.29
CA TRP A 108 -13.19 -15.63 -14.93
C TRP A 108 -14.58 -16.04 -14.41
N MET A 109 -15.14 -15.26 -13.47
CA MET A 109 -16.46 -15.49 -12.89
C MET A 109 -17.59 -15.40 -13.90
N LYS A 110 -17.52 -14.44 -14.82
CA LYS A 110 -18.50 -14.27 -15.89
C LYS A 110 -18.59 -15.52 -16.77
N ARG A 111 -17.48 -16.25 -16.97
CA ARG A 111 -17.41 -17.46 -17.80
C ARG A 111 -17.87 -18.72 -17.06
N ARG A 112 -17.68 -18.79 -15.74
CA ARG A 112 -17.75 -20.06 -14.99
C ARG A 112 -18.87 -20.13 -13.94
N SER A 113 -19.42 -19.01 -13.51
CA SER A 113 -20.25 -18.95 -12.30
C SER A 113 -21.68 -18.47 -12.54
N ARG A 114 -22.54 -18.75 -11.55
CA ARG A 114 -23.95 -18.31 -11.52
C ARG A 114 -24.02 -16.78 -11.54
N ARG A 115 -25.15 -16.24 -12.02
CA ARG A 115 -25.40 -14.79 -12.18
C ARG A 115 -25.01 -13.96 -10.94
N TRP A 116 -25.23 -14.48 -9.74
CA TRP A 116 -24.95 -13.78 -8.49
C TRP A 116 -23.46 -13.45 -8.28
N PHE A 117 -22.56 -14.43 -8.41
CA PHE A 117 -21.11 -14.20 -8.23
C PHE A 117 -20.52 -13.27 -9.30
N SER A 118 -21.02 -13.36 -10.54
CA SER A 118 -20.66 -12.44 -11.62
C SER A 118 -21.07 -11.01 -11.28
N THR A 119 -22.28 -10.81 -10.75
CA THR A 119 -22.76 -9.50 -10.29
C THR A 119 -21.93 -8.96 -9.13
N ALA A 120 -21.65 -9.76 -8.10
CA ALA A 120 -20.82 -9.35 -6.97
C ALA A 120 -19.41 -8.94 -7.42
N SER A 121 -18.78 -9.74 -8.28
CA SER A 121 -17.45 -9.45 -8.85
C SER A 121 -17.45 -8.18 -9.69
N ARG A 122 -18.52 -7.96 -10.48
CA ARG A 122 -18.70 -6.71 -11.24
C ARG A 122 -18.82 -5.50 -10.32
N LEU A 123 -19.59 -5.60 -9.24
CA LEU A 123 -19.77 -4.50 -8.29
C LEU A 123 -18.45 -4.14 -7.58
N LEU A 124 -17.67 -5.14 -7.18
CA LEU A 124 -16.34 -4.93 -6.59
C LEU A 124 -15.38 -4.27 -7.60
N LEU A 125 -15.35 -4.76 -8.84
CA LEU A 125 -14.55 -4.15 -9.91
C LEU A 125 -14.94 -2.68 -10.15
N LEU A 126 -16.24 -2.37 -10.21
CA LEU A 126 -16.72 -1.00 -10.40
C LEU A 126 -16.35 -0.11 -9.21
N PHE A 127 -16.41 -0.64 -8.00
CA PHE A 127 -15.95 0.05 -6.80
C PHE A 127 -14.46 0.38 -6.88
N LEU A 128 -13.60 -0.62 -7.07
CA LEU A 128 -12.15 -0.42 -7.14
C LEU A 128 -11.77 0.54 -8.26
N ARG A 129 -12.42 0.43 -9.44
CA ARG A 129 -12.21 1.35 -10.55
C ARG A 129 -12.62 2.79 -10.22
N ARG A 130 -13.74 2.99 -9.52
CA ARG A 130 -14.21 4.33 -9.13
C ARG A 130 -13.25 5.03 -8.18
N TYR A 131 -12.62 4.28 -7.28
CA TYR A 131 -11.77 4.84 -6.24
C TYR A 131 -10.27 4.62 -6.46
N HIS A 132 -9.87 3.99 -7.57
CA HIS A 132 -8.46 3.73 -7.88
C HIS A 132 -7.60 5.00 -7.86
N GLN A 133 -8.05 6.09 -8.49
CA GLN A 133 -7.33 7.37 -8.48
C GLN A 133 -7.21 7.93 -7.06
N LEU A 134 -8.30 7.87 -6.27
CA LEU A 134 -8.28 8.30 -4.87
C LEU A 134 -7.27 7.49 -4.05
N PHE A 135 -7.26 6.16 -4.21
CA PHE A 135 -6.28 5.30 -3.54
C PHE A 135 -4.86 5.61 -3.98
N GLY A 136 -4.60 5.85 -5.26
CA GLY A 136 -3.28 6.25 -5.76
C GLY A 136 -2.77 7.54 -5.12
N TRP A 137 -3.62 8.57 -5.04
CA TRP A 137 -3.30 9.82 -4.36
C TRP A 137 -3.09 9.64 -2.87
N ALA A 138 -3.93 8.85 -2.21
CA ALA A 138 -3.79 8.54 -0.78
C ALA A 138 -2.47 7.82 -0.49
N VAL A 139 -2.08 6.84 -1.32
CA VAL A 139 -0.78 6.16 -1.19
C VAL A 139 0.36 7.16 -1.32
N LEU A 140 0.35 8.04 -2.34
CA LEU A 140 1.39 9.07 -2.50
C LEU A 140 1.48 9.98 -1.27
N ALA A 141 0.35 10.49 -0.78
CA ALA A 141 0.32 11.36 0.39
C ALA A 141 0.85 10.66 1.65
N ILE A 142 0.38 9.44 1.92
CA ILE A 142 0.75 8.69 3.13
C ILE A 142 2.21 8.20 3.07
N VAL A 143 2.71 7.75 1.91
CA VAL A 143 4.12 7.36 1.75
C VAL A 143 5.04 8.59 1.88
N THR A 144 4.61 9.73 1.36
CA THR A 144 5.37 10.99 1.52
C THR A 144 5.41 11.38 3.00
N LEU A 145 4.27 11.34 3.70
CA LEU A 145 4.24 11.57 5.15
C LEU A 145 5.10 10.56 5.91
N HIS A 146 5.06 9.28 5.54
CA HIS A 146 5.93 8.24 6.10
C HIS A 146 7.40 8.65 5.96
N ALA A 147 7.86 9.06 4.77
CA ALA A 147 9.23 9.52 4.56
C ALA A 147 9.57 10.75 5.41
N LEU A 148 8.67 11.75 5.47
CA LEU A 148 8.85 12.97 6.26
C LEU A 148 9.03 12.66 7.77
N LEU A 149 8.29 11.68 8.31
CA LEU A 149 8.41 11.28 9.71
C LEU A 149 9.78 10.70 10.07
N TYR A 150 10.54 10.18 9.09
CA TYR A 150 11.91 9.71 9.30
C TYR A 150 12.98 10.77 9.08
N ILE A 151 12.66 11.93 8.49
CA ILE A 151 13.65 13.00 8.26
C ILE A 151 14.38 13.40 9.55
N PRO A 152 13.71 13.66 10.70
CA PRO A 152 14.41 14.03 11.92
C PRO A 152 15.39 12.95 12.44
N LEU A 153 15.12 11.67 12.14
CA LEU A 153 16.03 10.57 12.48
C LEU A 153 17.21 10.52 11.51
N LEU A 154 16.97 10.75 10.22
CA LEU A 154 18.00 10.75 9.18
C LEU A 154 18.95 11.94 9.30
N LEU A 155 18.49 13.11 9.74
CA LEU A 155 19.32 14.30 9.96
C LEU A 155 20.38 14.11 11.06
N ARG A 156 20.25 13.09 11.91
CA ARG A 156 21.26 12.73 12.92
C ARG A 156 22.42 11.93 12.32
N LEU A 157 22.28 11.44 11.09
CA LEU A 157 23.30 10.72 10.36
C LEU A 157 23.96 11.66 9.34
N SER A 158 25.21 11.40 8.99
CA SER A 158 25.77 12.01 7.78
C SER A 158 25.02 11.51 6.55
N VAL A 159 24.96 12.32 5.48
CA VAL A 159 24.29 11.94 4.22
C VAL A 159 24.85 10.63 3.66
N SER A 160 26.18 10.43 3.73
CA SER A 160 26.82 9.19 3.31
C SER A 160 26.43 7.98 4.16
N ALA A 161 26.33 8.15 5.48
CA ALA A 161 25.86 7.10 6.38
C ALA A 161 24.37 6.76 6.17
N ALA A 162 23.52 7.75 5.88
CA ALA A 162 22.11 7.52 5.60
C ALA A 162 21.90 6.77 4.27
N LEU A 163 22.60 7.16 3.20
CA LEU A 163 22.44 6.54 1.87
C LEU A 163 23.03 5.13 1.76
N THR A 164 23.93 4.75 2.68
CA THR A 164 24.46 3.38 2.76
C THR A 164 23.52 2.42 3.47
N GLN A 165 22.46 2.91 4.13
CA GLN A 165 21.45 2.05 4.76
C GLN A 165 20.51 1.46 3.70
N PRO A 166 20.40 0.12 3.59
CA PRO A 166 19.54 -0.53 2.60
C PRO A 166 18.07 -0.10 2.68
N ALA A 167 17.54 0.15 3.88
CA ALA A 167 16.16 0.60 4.06
C ALA A 167 15.93 2.01 3.49
N VAL A 168 16.88 2.94 3.66
CA VAL A 168 16.77 4.29 3.11
C VAL A 168 16.80 4.25 1.58
N LEU A 169 17.75 3.50 1.01
CA LEU A 169 17.88 3.37 -0.44
C LEU A 169 16.64 2.74 -1.08
N THR A 170 16.20 1.58 -0.56
CA THR A 170 15.00 0.90 -1.08
C THR A 170 13.74 1.75 -0.90
N GLY A 171 13.64 2.52 0.20
CA GLY A 171 12.52 3.44 0.44
C GLY A 171 12.49 4.61 -0.55
N LEU A 172 13.64 5.25 -0.80
CA LEU A 172 13.76 6.33 -1.80
C LEU A 172 13.45 5.84 -3.21
N LEU A 173 13.94 4.66 -3.58
CA LEU A 173 13.64 4.06 -4.87
C LEU A 173 12.15 3.72 -4.99
N ALA A 174 11.52 3.15 -3.95
CA ALA A 174 10.09 2.84 -3.95
C ALA A 174 9.24 4.11 -4.09
N TRP A 175 9.59 5.16 -3.34
CA TRP A 175 8.95 6.46 -3.45
C TRP A 175 9.12 7.08 -4.85
N SER A 176 10.31 6.98 -5.45
CA SER A 176 10.56 7.49 -6.81
C SER A 176 9.72 6.76 -7.86
N ILE A 177 9.61 5.43 -7.76
CA ILE A 177 8.73 4.65 -8.64
C ILE A 177 7.28 5.04 -8.44
N LEU A 178 6.84 5.32 -7.21
CA LEU A 178 5.48 5.78 -6.92
C LEU A 178 5.18 7.16 -7.54
N VAL A 179 6.10 8.11 -7.42
CA VAL A 179 5.99 9.43 -8.07
C VAL A 179 5.88 9.26 -9.59
N PHE A 180 6.73 8.41 -10.17
CA PHE A 180 6.67 8.08 -11.59
C PHE A 180 5.33 7.42 -11.98
N LEU A 181 4.79 6.52 -11.17
CA LEU A 181 3.47 5.89 -11.39
C LEU A 181 2.33 6.89 -11.42
N VAL A 182 2.33 7.85 -10.48
CA VAL A 182 1.33 8.93 -10.43
C VAL A 182 1.49 9.84 -11.66
N GLY A 183 2.71 10.23 -12.00
CA GLY A 183 3.00 11.00 -13.22
C GLY A 183 2.55 10.28 -14.49
N LEU A 184 2.81 8.98 -14.59
CA LEU A 184 2.34 8.15 -15.70
C LEU A 184 0.82 8.08 -15.75
N GLY A 185 0.15 7.98 -14.58
CA GLY A 185 -1.32 8.01 -14.49
C GLY A 185 -1.91 9.32 -15.00
N LEU A 186 -1.34 10.45 -14.58
CA LEU A 186 -1.74 11.79 -15.06
C LEU A 186 -1.49 11.96 -16.56
N TRP A 187 -0.36 11.48 -17.05
CA TRP A 187 -0.04 11.51 -18.47
C TRP A 187 -1.01 10.65 -19.29
N VAL A 188 -1.37 9.44 -18.82
CA VAL A 188 -2.39 8.61 -19.48
C VAL A 188 -3.73 9.33 -19.53
N GLU A 189 -4.14 9.97 -18.44
CA GLU A 189 -5.38 10.75 -18.39
C GLU A 189 -5.36 11.90 -19.40
N PHE A 190 -4.26 12.65 -19.45
CA PHE A 190 -4.04 13.70 -20.44
C PHE A 190 -4.10 13.15 -21.88
N ALA A 191 -3.42 12.04 -22.15
CA ALA A 191 -3.40 11.40 -23.47
C ALA A 191 -4.78 10.87 -23.89
N ILE A 192 -5.61 10.40 -22.95
CA ILE A 192 -7.01 10.01 -23.22
C ILE A 192 -7.80 11.21 -23.72
N ARG A 193 -7.70 12.35 -23.03
CA ARG A 193 -8.41 13.59 -23.42
C ARG A 193 -8.02 14.06 -24.83
N HIS A 194 -6.77 13.82 -25.23
CA HIS A 194 -6.23 14.17 -26.54
C HIS A 194 -6.27 13.03 -27.57
N LYS A 195 -6.91 11.89 -27.26
CA LYS A 195 -7.00 10.70 -28.13
C LYS A 195 -5.64 10.15 -28.61
N ARG A 196 -4.57 10.33 -27.81
CA ARG A 196 -3.18 9.95 -28.13
C ARG A 196 -2.61 8.88 -27.20
N VAL A 197 -3.44 8.01 -26.64
CA VAL A 197 -2.97 6.96 -25.71
C VAL A 197 -2.21 5.88 -26.47
N PRO A 198 -0.94 5.64 -26.16
CA PRO A 198 -0.22 4.55 -26.81
C PRO A 198 -0.77 3.20 -26.33
N PRO A 199 -0.77 2.17 -27.21
CA PRO A 199 -1.41 0.89 -26.95
C PRO A 199 -0.85 0.17 -25.72
N ARG A 200 0.42 0.41 -25.39
CA ARG A 200 1.15 -0.24 -24.29
C ARG A 200 1.11 0.52 -22.97
N ALA A 201 0.49 1.70 -22.88
CA ALA A 201 0.51 2.53 -21.66
C ALA A 201 -0.01 1.77 -20.42
N ARG A 202 -1.08 0.98 -20.59
CA ARG A 202 -1.65 0.16 -19.51
C ARG A 202 -0.70 -0.94 -19.03
N LEU A 203 0.04 -1.56 -19.95
CA LEU A 203 1.02 -2.59 -19.61
C LEU A 203 2.18 -1.98 -18.83
N VAL A 204 2.72 -0.85 -19.31
CA VAL A 204 3.79 -0.12 -18.63
C VAL A 204 3.37 0.25 -17.20
N HIS A 205 2.20 0.87 -17.03
CA HIS A 205 1.69 1.22 -15.69
C HIS A 205 1.54 -0.01 -14.79
N SER A 206 1.06 -1.14 -15.32
CA SER A 206 0.89 -2.37 -14.53
C SER A 206 2.23 -3.00 -14.13
N LEU A 207 3.21 -3.04 -15.04
CA LEU A 207 4.55 -3.55 -14.76
C LEU A 207 5.31 -2.66 -13.78
N THR A 208 5.20 -1.34 -13.92
CA THR A 208 5.77 -0.40 -12.96
C THR A 208 5.12 -0.53 -11.58
N ALA A 209 3.79 -0.74 -11.52
CA ALA A 209 3.09 -0.99 -10.25
C ALA A 209 3.55 -2.30 -9.60
N LEU A 210 3.75 -3.36 -10.38
CA LEU A 210 4.35 -4.60 -9.89
C LEU A 210 5.76 -4.37 -9.35
N GLY A 211 6.60 -3.61 -10.06
CA GLY A 211 7.93 -3.21 -9.61
C GLY A 211 7.90 -2.44 -8.29
N PHE A 212 6.94 -1.54 -8.11
CA PHE A 212 6.70 -0.83 -6.85
C PHE A 212 6.42 -1.80 -5.69
N PHE A 213 5.55 -2.81 -5.87
CA PHE A 213 5.29 -3.79 -4.82
C PHE A 213 6.50 -4.66 -4.49
N LEU A 214 7.22 -5.14 -5.50
CA LEU A 214 8.43 -5.95 -5.28
C LEU A 214 9.48 -5.16 -4.49
N LEU A 215 9.68 -3.90 -4.85
CA LEU A 215 10.62 -3.03 -4.15
C LEU A 215 10.15 -2.67 -2.74
N THR A 216 8.84 -2.49 -2.53
CA THR A 216 8.28 -2.25 -1.19
C THR A 216 8.41 -3.50 -0.31
N LEU A 217 8.26 -4.70 -0.87
CA LEU A 217 8.52 -5.96 -0.17
C LEU A 217 9.99 -6.06 0.25
N MET A 218 10.93 -5.69 -0.63
CA MET A 218 12.35 -5.59 -0.26
C MET A 218 12.59 -4.55 0.84
N HIS A 219 11.93 -3.38 0.76
CA HIS A 219 12.05 -2.33 1.77
C HIS A 219 11.62 -2.82 3.16
N VAL A 220 10.46 -3.48 3.26
CA VAL A 220 10.00 -4.11 4.51
C VAL A 220 10.96 -5.22 4.97
N GLY A 221 11.44 -6.03 4.02
CA GLY A 221 12.54 -7.01 4.15
C GLY A 221 13.73 -6.51 4.94
N THR A 222 14.34 -5.44 4.43
CA THR A 222 15.54 -4.85 5.02
C THR A 222 15.32 -4.34 6.43
N ARG A 223 14.09 -3.94 6.78
CA ARG A 223 13.78 -3.39 8.10
C ARG A 223 13.63 -4.45 9.19
N LEU A 224 13.10 -5.62 8.86
CA LEU A 224 12.91 -6.71 9.83
C LEU A 224 14.23 -7.37 10.25
N VAL A 225 15.22 -7.37 9.37
CA VAL A 225 16.55 -7.94 9.64
C VAL A 225 17.42 -7.04 10.53
N MET A 226 17.11 -5.75 10.59
CA MET A 226 17.83 -4.78 11.42
C MET A 226 17.28 -4.68 12.86
N ARG A 227 16.25 -5.46 13.20
CA ARG A 227 15.73 -5.62 14.57
C ARG A 227 16.34 -6.87 15.19
#